data_AF-A0A094EG23-F1
#
_entry.id   AF-A0A094EG23-F1
#
_cell.length_a   1.000
_cell.length_b   1.000
_cell.length_c   1.000
_cell.angle_alpha   90.00
_cell.angle_beta   90.00
_cell.angle_gamma   90.00
#
_symmetry.space_group_name_H-M   'P 1'
#
loop_
_entity.id
_entity.type
_entity.pdbx_description
1 polymer ?
#
loop_
_entity_poly.entity_id
_entity_poly.type
_entity_poly.pdbx_seq_one_letter_code
_entity_poly.pdbx_strand_id
1 'polypeptide(L)'
;MVGSGPPILDFSALTSWGRGYSPYGVQMLEPGTKPEMNEGFFLGDDIPTTHPYFVNKKMQSGPNVWPKGSTMAGASDFKVTSTEYLSAIRELASDLLKALALTLGLSEDYFNAFKTGAVPLLKYLHYPPQEKNSEDRLARGIGAHTDWGAITLLLQGEVDGLQVWDKVTEA
;
A
#
# COMPACT_ATOMS: atom_id res chain seq x y z
N MET A 1 26.27 -10.21 -12.71
CA MET A 1 25.60 -11.30 -11.94
C MET A 1 24.97 -10.64 -10.74
N VAL A 2 23.66 -10.38 -10.80
CA VAL A 2 22.91 -9.84 -9.66
C VAL A 2 22.72 -10.99 -8.69
N GLY A 3 23.34 -10.91 -7.52
CA GLY A 3 23.23 -11.95 -6.50
C GLY A 3 21.79 -12.04 -6.03
N SER A 4 21.12 -13.15 -6.34
CA SER A 4 19.89 -13.55 -5.68
C SER A 4 20.24 -13.92 -4.24
N GLY A 5 20.17 -12.95 -3.33
CA GLY A 5 20.10 -13.25 -1.90
C GLY A 5 18.92 -14.19 -1.65
N PRO A 6 19.01 -15.10 -0.67
CA PRO A 6 17.91 -16.02 -0.39
C PRO A 6 16.65 -15.20 -0.04
N PRO A 7 15.46 -15.60 -0.51
CA PRO A 7 14.22 -14.97 -0.09
C PRO A 7 14.16 -15.06 1.44
N ILE A 8 14.09 -13.91 2.11
CA ILE A 8 14.21 -13.85 3.57
C ILE A 8 13.01 -14.54 4.25
N LEU A 9 11.89 -14.79 3.55
CA LEU A 9 10.68 -15.37 4.14
C LEU A 9 9.92 -16.25 3.12
N ASP A 10 9.59 -17.49 3.49
CA ASP A 10 8.67 -18.37 2.74
C ASP A 10 7.22 -17.91 2.95
N PHE A 11 6.81 -16.89 2.20
CA PHE A 11 5.41 -16.51 2.06
C PHE A 11 4.93 -16.85 0.65
N SER A 12 3.82 -17.58 0.56
CA SER A 12 3.02 -17.64 -0.66
C SER A 12 2.78 -16.22 -1.17
N ALA A 13 2.93 -16.01 -2.48
CA ALA A 13 2.62 -14.75 -3.16
C ALA A 13 1.27 -14.16 -2.73
N LEU A 14 1.10 -12.84 -2.93
CA LEU A 14 -0.14 -12.11 -2.67
C LEU A 14 -1.38 -12.95 -3.01
N THR A 15 -2.35 -12.97 -2.10
CA THR A 15 -3.63 -13.62 -2.37
C THR A 15 -4.30 -13.02 -3.60
N SER A 16 -5.26 -13.72 -4.20
CA SER A 16 -6.03 -13.19 -5.32
C SER A 16 -6.86 -11.95 -4.96
N TRP A 17 -7.00 -11.62 -3.67
CA TRP A 17 -7.61 -10.39 -3.15
C TRP A 17 -6.57 -9.40 -2.61
N GLY A 18 -5.28 -9.55 -2.94
CA GLY A 18 -4.24 -8.55 -2.67
C GLY A 18 -3.85 -8.42 -1.21
N ARG A 19 -3.67 -9.54 -0.49
CA ARG A 19 -3.18 -9.58 0.90
C ARG A 19 -1.90 -10.38 1.04
N GLY A 20 -1.09 -10.02 2.03
CA GLY A 20 0.15 -10.71 2.36
C GLY A 20 1.38 -10.09 1.70
N TYR A 21 2.40 -10.91 1.50
CA TYR A 21 3.70 -10.48 1.00
C TYR A 21 3.75 -10.44 -0.53
N SER A 22 4.35 -9.38 -1.06
CA SER A 22 4.64 -9.14 -2.47
C SER A 22 6.16 -9.15 -2.66
N PRO A 23 6.73 -10.15 -3.34
CA PRO A 23 8.17 -10.18 -3.61
C PRO A 23 8.56 -9.19 -4.71
N TYR A 24 9.87 -9.04 -4.89
CA TYR A 24 10.46 -8.21 -5.94
C TYR A 24 9.98 -8.55 -7.36
N GLY A 25 9.82 -7.52 -8.19
CA GLY A 25 9.64 -7.67 -9.63
C GLY A 25 8.30 -8.28 -10.06
N VAL A 26 7.29 -8.30 -9.18
CA VAL A 26 5.95 -8.81 -9.51
C VAL A 26 5.00 -7.76 -10.08
N GLN A 27 5.35 -6.48 -9.96
CA GLN A 27 4.55 -5.35 -10.46
C GLN A 27 5.30 -4.56 -11.52
N MET A 28 4.53 -3.97 -12.44
CA MET A 28 5.01 -3.03 -13.45
C MET A 28 3.86 -2.05 -13.74
N LEU A 29 3.84 -0.92 -13.02
CA LEU A 29 2.77 0.08 -13.16
C LEU A 29 3.01 1.06 -14.30
N GLU A 30 4.26 1.32 -14.67
CA GLU A 30 4.62 2.22 -15.78
C GLU A 30 4.92 1.42 -17.06
N PRO A 31 4.11 1.56 -18.12
CA PRO A 31 4.36 0.84 -19.37
C PRO A 31 5.72 1.19 -19.97
N GLY A 32 6.50 0.17 -20.31
CA GLY A 32 7.83 0.34 -20.93
C GLY A 32 8.99 0.40 -19.96
N THR A 33 8.77 0.27 -18.64
CA THR A 33 9.84 0.11 -17.64
C THR A 33 10.17 -1.35 -17.37
N LYS A 34 11.20 -1.58 -16.55
CA LYS A 34 11.45 -2.90 -15.95
C LYS A 34 10.46 -3.16 -14.81
N PRO A 35 10.32 -4.43 -14.38
CA PRO A 35 9.59 -4.75 -13.16
C PRO A 35 10.12 -3.96 -11.97
N GLU A 36 9.21 -3.61 -11.08
CA GLU A 36 9.48 -2.71 -9.96
C GLU A 36 10.43 -3.34 -8.93
N MET A 37 11.36 -2.53 -8.47
CA MET A 37 12.33 -2.87 -7.43
C MET A 37 11.77 -2.48 -6.06
N ASN A 38 10.67 -3.12 -5.67
CA ASN A 38 10.14 -3.07 -4.33
C ASN A 38 9.64 -4.44 -3.89
N GLU A 39 9.68 -4.67 -2.58
CA GLU A 39 8.89 -5.71 -1.94
C GLU A 39 7.89 -5.03 -0.99
N GLY A 40 6.84 -5.74 -0.61
CA GLY A 40 5.91 -5.17 0.33
C GLY A 40 5.02 -6.16 1.05
N PHE A 41 4.33 -5.66 2.05
CA PHE A 41 3.34 -6.41 2.82
C PHE A 41 2.03 -5.62 2.86
N PHE A 42 0.94 -6.29 2.46
CA PHE A 42 -0.33 -5.68 2.11
C PHE A 42 -1.42 -6.20 3.05
N LEU A 43 -2.07 -5.31 3.77
CA LEU A 43 -3.15 -5.65 4.70
C LEU A 43 -4.27 -4.60 4.68
N GLY A 44 -5.46 -5.00 5.09
CA GLY A 44 -6.60 -4.09 5.24
C GLY A 44 -7.52 -4.58 6.35
N ASP A 45 -8.81 -4.27 6.28
CA ASP A 45 -9.80 -4.88 7.16
C ASP A 45 -9.79 -6.41 6.98
N ASP A 46 -9.89 -7.17 8.09
CA ASP A 46 -9.92 -8.63 8.06
C ASP A 46 -11.32 -9.11 7.67
N ILE A 47 -11.57 -9.19 6.37
CA ILE A 47 -12.90 -9.48 5.81
C ILE A 47 -13.06 -11.01 5.67
N PRO A 48 -13.95 -11.67 6.44
CA PRO A 48 -14.11 -13.11 6.37
C PRO A 48 -14.67 -13.55 5.02
N THR A 49 -14.42 -14.81 4.66
CA THR A 49 -14.86 -15.37 3.36
C THR A 49 -16.38 -15.48 3.20
N THR A 50 -17.12 -15.34 4.30
CA THR A 50 -18.58 -15.29 4.32
C THR A 50 -19.15 -13.88 4.11
N HIS A 51 -18.31 -12.85 4.16
CA HIS A 51 -18.75 -11.46 4.01
C HIS A 51 -19.18 -11.17 2.56
N PRO A 52 -20.25 -10.38 2.33
CA PRO A 52 -20.71 -10.05 0.98
C PRO A 52 -19.63 -9.45 0.08
N TYR A 53 -18.68 -8.69 0.63
CA TYR A 53 -17.58 -8.13 -0.16
C TYR A 53 -16.64 -9.19 -0.71
N PHE A 54 -16.32 -10.22 0.08
CA PHE A 54 -15.51 -11.34 -0.40
C PHE A 54 -16.29 -12.18 -1.41
N VAL A 55 -17.53 -12.54 -1.09
CA VAL A 55 -18.40 -13.38 -1.95
C VAL A 55 -18.61 -12.72 -3.32
N ASN A 56 -18.86 -11.42 -3.33
CA ASN A 56 -19.07 -10.65 -4.57
C ASN A 56 -17.76 -10.19 -5.22
N LYS A 57 -16.60 -10.67 -4.74
CA LYS A 57 -15.28 -10.35 -5.28
C LYS A 57 -15.01 -8.85 -5.40
N LYS A 58 -15.49 -8.07 -4.43
CA LYS A 58 -15.13 -6.66 -4.33
C LYS A 58 -13.61 -6.57 -4.23
N MET A 59 -13.01 -5.64 -4.98
CA MET A 59 -11.57 -5.47 -5.02
C MET A 59 -11.00 -5.37 -3.59
N GLN A 60 -9.83 -5.99 -3.37
CA GLN A 60 -9.10 -5.94 -2.10
C GLN A 60 -9.90 -6.40 -0.87
N SER A 61 -10.93 -7.23 -1.07
CA SER A 61 -11.79 -7.70 0.03
C SER A 61 -11.52 -9.16 0.34
N GLY A 62 -10.94 -9.44 1.50
CA GLY A 62 -10.74 -10.80 2.02
C GLY A 62 -9.87 -10.84 3.26
N PRO A 63 -9.64 -12.03 3.82
CA PRO A 63 -8.94 -12.17 5.08
C PRO A 63 -7.47 -11.79 4.91
N ASN A 64 -6.88 -11.21 5.95
CA ASN A 64 -5.45 -10.90 5.97
C ASN A 64 -4.62 -12.19 6.06
N VAL A 65 -3.42 -12.17 5.47
CA VAL A 65 -2.42 -13.22 5.63
C VAL A 65 -1.35 -12.71 6.56
N TRP A 66 -1.21 -13.31 7.72
CA TRP A 66 -0.26 -12.87 8.75
C TRP A 66 0.99 -13.76 8.81
N PRO A 67 2.17 -13.21 9.13
CA PRO A 67 3.34 -13.99 9.50
C PRO A 67 3.03 -14.98 10.64
N LYS A 68 3.70 -16.12 10.63
CA LYS A 68 3.66 -17.08 11.73
C LYS A 68 4.89 -16.87 12.61
N GLY A 69 4.80 -17.26 13.89
CA GLY A 69 5.96 -17.22 14.80
C GLY A 69 7.14 -18.06 14.31
N SER A 70 6.88 -19.10 13.49
CA SER A 70 7.92 -19.90 12.83
C SER A 70 8.65 -19.16 11.69
N THR A 71 8.03 -18.14 11.09
CA THR A 71 8.59 -17.37 9.98
C THR A 71 9.20 -16.05 10.44
N MET A 72 8.66 -15.43 11.49
CA MET A 72 9.08 -14.12 11.95
C MET A 72 8.93 -14.01 13.47
N ALA A 73 10.02 -13.68 14.15
CA ALA A 73 9.96 -13.30 15.57
C ALA A 73 9.07 -12.06 15.72
N GLY A 74 8.22 -12.02 16.76
CA GLY A 74 7.29 -10.91 16.96
C GLY A 74 6.08 -10.90 16.00
N ALA A 75 5.78 -12.02 15.31
CA ALA A 75 4.63 -12.09 14.39
C ALA A 75 3.28 -11.69 15.04
N SER A 76 3.08 -12.01 16.31
CA SER A 76 1.89 -11.59 17.06
C SER A 76 1.85 -10.06 17.24
N ASP A 77 2.96 -9.48 17.67
CA ASP A 77 3.08 -8.03 17.89
C ASP A 77 2.91 -7.28 16.57
N PHE A 78 3.54 -7.76 15.50
CA PHE A 78 3.37 -7.20 14.16
C PHE A 78 1.90 -7.15 13.74
N LYS A 79 1.14 -8.23 13.96
CA LYS A 79 -0.30 -8.26 13.67
C LYS A 79 -1.07 -7.22 14.49
N VAL A 80 -0.82 -7.16 15.80
CA VAL A 80 -1.50 -6.22 16.71
C VAL A 80 -1.20 -4.78 16.30
N THR A 81 0.09 -4.42 16.21
CA THR A 81 0.54 -3.07 15.87
C THR A 81 0.05 -2.65 14.48
N SER A 82 0.09 -3.53 13.49
CA SER A 82 -0.39 -3.19 12.13
C SER A 82 -1.90 -2.93 12.10
N THR A 83 -2.67 -3.69 12.89
CA THR A 83 -4.13 -3.53 12.97
C THR A 83 -4.50 -2.22 13.68
N GLU A 84 -3.81 -1.91 14.78
CA GLU A 84 -3.99 -0.66 15.51
C GLU A 84 -3.60 0.55 14.64
N TYR A 85 -2.49 0.46 13.92
CA TYR A 85 -2.03 1.51 13.01
C TYR A 85 -3.02 1.76 11.86
N LEU A 86 -3.55 0.69 11.24
CA LEU A 86 -4.60 0.83 10.22
C LEU A 86 -5.83 1.57 10.77
N SER A 87 -6.27 1.24 11.99
CA SER A 87 -7.41 1.92 12.62
C SER A 87 -7.13 3.41 12.83
N ALA A 88 -5.97 3.74 13.40
CA ALA A 88 -5.58 5.13 13.67
C ALA A 88 -5.48 5.96 12.37
N ILE A 89 -4.87 5.41 11.32
CA ILE A 89 -4.72 6.09 10.03
C ILE A 89 -6.07 6.26 9.32
N ARG A 90 -7.00 5.33 9.49
CA ARG A 90 -8.36 5.45 8.98
C ARG A 90 -9.13 6.60 9.64
N GLU A 91 -9.00 6.76 10.95
CA GLU A 91 -9.58 7.90 11.68
C GLU A 91 -8.97 9.22 11.21
N LEU A 92 -7.64 9.29 11.12
CA LEU A 92 -6.94 10.46 10.59
C LEU A 92 -7.38 10.81 9.17
N ALA A 93 -7.50 9.83 8.28
CA ALA A 93 -7.99 10.04 6.92
C ALA A 93 -9.43 10.60 6.91
N SER A 94 -10.29 10.13 7.81
CA SER A 94 -11.65 10.66 7.94
C SER A 94 -11.64 12.13 8.36
N ASP A 95 -10.78 12.52 9.30
CA ASP A 95 -10.68 13.90 9.76
C ASP A 95 -10.07 14.83 8.70
N LEU A 96 -9.08 14.36 7.95
CA LEU A 96 -8.51 15.09 6.82
C LEU A 96 -9.55 15.31 5.71
N LEU A 97 -10.39 14.31 5.41
CA LEU A 97 -11.48 14.49 4.44
C LEU A 97 -12.50 15.53 4.92
N LYS A 98 -12.86 15.55 6.21
CA LYS A 98 -13.73 16.62 6.76
C LYS A 98 -13.06 17.99 6.60
N ALA A 99 -11.78 18.11 6.97
CA ALA A 99 -11.04 19.36 6.86
C ALA A 99 -10.99 19.86 5.40
N LEU A 100 -10.71 18.97 4.44
CA LEU A 100 -10.74 19.30 3.02
C LEU A 100 -12.12 19.81 2.58
N ALA A 101 -13.21 19.15 2.99
CA ALA A 101 -14.56 19.60 2.66
C ALA A 101 -14.81 21.04 3.16
N LEU A 102 -14.45 21.32 4.42
CA LEU A 102 -14.63 22.64 5.02
C LEU A 102 -13.79 23.71 4.32
N THR A 103 -12.54 23.42 3.92
CA THR A 103 -11.69 24.38 3.18
C THR A 103 -12.25 24.75 1.81
N LEU A 104 -13.09 23.88 1.24
CA LEU A 104 -13.79 24.11 -0.03
C LEU A 104 -15.17 24.79 0.16
N GLY A 105 -15.53 25.15 1.39
CA GLY A 105 -16.85 25.73 1.71
C GLY A 105 -18.00 24.72 1.61
N LEU A 106 -17.70 23.42 1.69
CA LEU A 106 -18.67 22.33 1.64
C LEU A 106 -19.03 21.88 3.07
N SER A 107 -20.10 21.08 3.18
CA SER A 107 -20.46 20.43 4.45
C SER A 107 -19.38 19.43 4.87
N GLU A 108 -19.14 19.28 6.18
CA GLU A 108 -18.11 18.36 6.72
C GLU A 108 -18.35 16.89 6.33
N ASP A 109 -19.59 16.53 6.00
CA ASP A 109 -20.02 15.21 5.58
C ASP A 109 -19.94 14.97 4.06
N TYR A 110 -19.52 15.96 3.28
CA TYR A 110 -19.53 15.92 1.81
C TYR A 110 -18.80 14.68 1.25
N PHE A 111 -17.67 14.31 1.85
CA PHE A 111 -16.88 13.14 1.43
C PHE A 111 -17.26 11.83 2.12
N ASN A 112 -18.39 11.76 2.84
CA ASN A 112 -18.83 10.53 3.53
C ASN A 112 -19.06 9.35 2.58
N ALA A 113 -19.42 9.61 1.32
CA ALA A 113 -19.57 8.56 0.31
C ALA A 113 -18.27 7.75 0.09
N PHE A 114 -17.09 8.36 0.28
CA PHE A 114 -15.81 7.67 0.19
C PHE A 114 -15.49 6.79 1.41
N LYS A 115 -16.23 6.95 2.52
CA LYS A 115 -16.04 6.18 3.76
C LYS A 115 -16.98 4.98 3.84
N THR A 116 -18.20 5.11 3.32
CA THR A 116 -19.22 4.05 3.38
C THR A 116 -18.80 2.85 2.54
N GLY A 117 -18.51 1.74 3.21
CA GLY A 117 -18.05 0.51 2.55
C GLY A 117 -16.64 0.61 1.96
N ALA A 118 -15.84 1.58 2.40
CA ALA A 118 -14.44 1.67 2.06
C ALA A 118 -13.70 0.41 2.49
N VAL A 119 -12.76 -0.04 1.67
CA VAL A 119 -11.86 -1.15 1.97
C VAL A 119 -10.44 -0.59 1.90
N PRO A 120 -9.96 0.06 2.98
CA PRO A 120 -8.65 0.68 2.99
C PRO A 120 -7.55 -0.40 2.88
N LEU A 121 -6.45 -0.03 2.23
CA LEU A 121 -5.28 -0.88 2.06
C LEU A 121 -4.07 -0.18 2.67
N LEU A 122 -3.46 -0.82 3.66
CA LEU A 122 -2.14 -0.46 4.18
C LEU A 122 -1.08 -1.26 3.42
N LYS A 123 -0.08 -0.54 2.91
CA LYS A 123 1.08 -1.09 2.22
C LYS A 123 2.33 -0.75 3.03
N TYR A 124 3.03 -1.76 3.53
CA TYR A 124 4.42 -1.61 3.94
C TYR A 124 5.29 -1.89 2.73
N LEU A 125 6.15 -0.95 2.35
CA LEU A 125 7.00 -1.05 1.17
C LEU A 125 8.45 -0.93 1.58
N HIS A 126 9.29 -1.82 1.06
CA HIS A 126 10.73 -1.77 1.18
C HIS A 126 11.36 -1.67 -0.21
N TYR A 127 12.15 -0.61 -0.39
CA TYR A 127 12.91 -0.36 -1.61
C TYR A 127 14.39 -0.66 -1.33
N PRO A 128 14.97 -1.69 -1.95
CA PRO A 128 16.36 -2.04 -1.72
C PRO A 128 17.27 -0.95 -2.29
N PRO A 129 18.49 -0.80 -1.72
CA PRO A 129 19.48 0.13 -2.24
C PRO A 129 19.74 -0.08 -3.74
N GLN A 130 19.79 1.03 -4.49
CA GLN A 130 20.10 1.04 -5.91
C GLN A 130 21.39 1.81 -6.16
N GLU A 131 22.12 1.48 -7.23
CA GLU A 131 23.29 2.26 -7.62
C GLU A 131 22.87 3.66 -8.06
N LYS A 132 23.40 4.68 -7.38
CA LYS A 132 23.03 6.09 -7.58
C LYS A 132 23.18 6.58 -9.03
N ASN A 133 24.11 5.99 -9.78
CA ASN A 133 24.40 6.35 -11.17
C ASN A 133 24.15 5.18 -12.13
N SER A 134 23.17 4.33 -11.83
CA SER A 134 22.77 3.29 -12.76
C SER A 134 22.38 3.92 -14.11
N GLU A 135 23.03 3.48 -15.18
CA GLU A 135 22.64 3.85 -16.56
C GLU A 135 21.29 3.23 -16.96
N ASP A 136 20.76 2.34 -16.13
CA ASP A 136 19.48 1.67 -16.33
C ASP A 136 18.29 2.58 -15.99
N ARG A 137 18.00 3.52 -16.89
CA ARG A 137 16.89 4.47 -16.75
C ARG A 137 15.50 3.83 -16.69
N LEU A 138 15.39 2.54 -17.02
CA LEU A 138 14.15 1.77 -16.99
C LEU A 138 13.93 1.05 -15.66
N ALA A 139 14.96 0.95 -14.80
CA ALA A 139 14.80 0.46 -13.44
C ALA A 139 14.13 1.54 -12.58
N ARG A 140 13.06 1.14 -11.87
CA ARG A 140 12.28 2.01 -10.99
C ARG A 140 12.07 1.29 -9.66
N GLY A 141 12.12 2.03 -8.56
CA GLY A 141 11.58 1.53 -7.29
C GLY A 141 10.08 1.25 -7.43
N ILE A 142 9.34 2.25 -7.91
CA ILE A 142 7.96 2.14 -8.38
C ILE A 142 7.79 3.08 -9.56
N GLY A 143 7.06 2.65 -10.61
CA GLY A 143 6.85 3.46 -11.81
C GLY A 143 5.89 4.63 -11.56
N ALA A 144 5.83 5.60 -12.48
CA ALA A 144 4.86 6.69 -12.40
C ALA A 144 3.41 6.15 -12.44
N HIS A 145 2.59 6.52 -11.45
CA HIS A 145 1.20 6.09 -11.35
C HIS A 145 0.38 7.03 -10.45
N THR A 146 -0.93 6.81 -10.41
CA THR A 146 -1.84 7.38 -9.40
C THR A 146 -2.40 6.25 -8.56
N ASP A 147 -2.56 6.49 -7.25
CA ASP A 147 -3.28 5.55 -6.39
C ASP A 147 -4.78 5.51 -6.71
N TRP A 148 -5.39 4.38 -6.39
CA TRP A 148 -6.85 4.27 -6.33
C TRP A 148 -7.33 4.63 -4.93
N GLY A 149 -8.30 5.53 -4.84
CA GLY A 149 -8.92 5.89 -3.57
C GLY A 149 -9.29 7.37 -3.47
N ALA A 150 -9.69 7.79 -2.27
CA ALA A 150 -10.05 9.17 -1.99
C ALA A 150 -8.85 10.00 -1.50
N ILE A 151 -8.00 9.40 -0.67
CA ILE A 151 -6.81 10.03 -0.10
C ILE A 151 -5.76 8.97 0.20
N THR A 152 -4.49 9.26 -0.10
CA THR A 152 -3.33 8.46 0.32
C THR A 152 -2.59 9.22 1.41
N LEU A 153 -2.34 8.55 2.54
CA LEU A 153 -1.49 9.06 3.61
C LEU A 153 -0.18 8.28 3.58
N LEU A 154 0.93 9.00 3.51
CA LEU A 154 2.25 8.40 3.37
C LEU A 154 3.14 8.81 4.55
N LEU A 155 3.64 7.82 5.28
CA LEU A 155 4.72 7.98 6.24
C LEU A 155 5.99 7.43 5.60
N GLN A 156 7.00 8.29 5.45
CA GLN A 156 8.30 7.93 4.89
C GLN A 156 9.35 7.87 5.99
N GLY A 157 10.37 7.03 5.79
CA GLY A 157 11.56 7.00 6.65
C GLY A 157 12.53 8.13 6.32
N GLU A 158 13.79 7.94 6.69
CA GLU A 158 14.85 8.94 6.51
C GLU A 158 15.48 8.95 5.12
N VAL A 159 15.11 7.99 4.26
CA VAL A 159 15.67 7.85 2.91
C VAL A 159 14.71 8.44 1.89
N ASP A 160 15.16 9.49 1.20
CA ASP A 160 14.40 10.15 0.13
C ASP A 160 14.28 9.25 -1.11
N GLY A 161 13.16 9.40 -1.83
CA GLY A 161 12.95 8.67 -3.09
C GLY A 161 11.61 8.92 -3.78
N LEU A 162 10.63 9.51 -3.08
CA LEU A 162 9.35 9.87 -3.70
C LEU A 162 9.50 11.12 -4.58
N GLN A 163 8.89 11.06 -5.76
CA GLN A 163 8.65 12.20 -6.62
C GLN A 163 7.16 12.27 -6.92
N VAL A 164 6.59 13.47 -6.81
CA VAL A 164 5.19 13.75 -7.16
C VAL A 164 5.18 14.67 -8.35
N TRP A 165 4.43 14.31 -9.40
CA TRP A 165 4.25 15.18 -10.54
C TRP A 165 3.29 16.32 -10.18
N ASP A 166 3.82 17.54 -10.14
CA ASP A 166 3.03 18.74 -9.95
C ASP A 166 2.56 19.29 -11.31
N LYS A 167 1.24 19.43 -11.46
CA LYS A 167 0.66 20.02 -12.66
C LYS A 167 0.60 21.53 -12.45
N VAL A 168 1.44 22.26 -13.19
CA VAL A 168 1.38 23.73 -13.21
C VAL A 168 -0.04 24.17 -13.59
N THR A 169 -0.74 24.80 -12.65
CA THR A 169 -2.01 25.49 -12.89
C THR A 169 -1.72 26.97 -13.12
N GLU A 170 -2.27 27.56 -14.19
CA GLU A 170 -2.26 29.02 -14.33
C GLU A 170 -3.05 29.62 -13.15
N ALA A 171 -2.45 30.63 -12.52
CA ALA A 171 -2.99 31.30 -11.33
C ALA A 171 -4.07 32.33 -11.68
#